data_AF-A0A6F8Y542-F1
#
_entry.id   AF-A0A6F8Y542-F1
#
_cell.length_a   1.000
_cell.length_b   1.000
_cell.length_c   1.000
_cell.angle_alpha   90.00
_cell.angle_beta   90.00
_cell.angle_gamma   90.00
#
_symmetry.space_group_name_H-M   'P 1'
#
loop_
_entity.id
_entity.type
_entity.pdbx_description
1 polymer ?
#
loop_
_entity_poly.entity_id
_entity_poly.type
_entity_poly.pdbx_seq_one_letter_code
_entity_poly.pdbx_strand_id
1 'polypeptide(L)'
;MSQPPRRAPTPDAHVPQNRVVERVNALPGVQPLRIFPLLLPVWGVEIKTTIREAQPYEVFDQYLSRAIAEAGLNDLPSLAGFFGVEPALVERGVAFLTTIGHAQRAGEQLTLTDLGHRSVADGCRYVLKEDRQRLYFDGFTGAPMPRTHYTGTVWLDSPELKLNGRTEFHVINSPAPFRPDSLDQLLRRPDREDFNVPLTLTDAAPLEVTKEWLPVYVVECVQSPLVFIKALDGPDPLLSRVLAPILQDVLAAEVPADAERVWREWLDGTGFHDVSTHRLPNGTLRATLPARLFGDQFGWAKLGSFETRKHTFLQLWCDDAAVRRRAVLVRAGAIVRAGGIRRRDELTARLNELAAQLEVTTPHPHELLVHARAEKDDLLVAALEIMA
;
A
#
# COMPACT_ATOMS: atom_id res chain seq x y z
N MET A 1 -12.55 -20.12 -24.66
CA MET A 1 -11.97 -18.90 -24.06
C MET A 1 -10.73 -19.33 -23.29
N SER A 2 -9.54 -19.06 -23.82
CA SER A 2 -8.28 -19.43 -23.18
C SER A 2 -8.04 -18.52 -21.97
N GLN A 3 -7.85 -19.12 -20.79
CA GLN A 3 -7.37 -18.39 -19.62
C GLN A 3 -6.05 -17.69 -19.98
N PRO A 4 -5.87 -16.41 -19.62
CA PRO A 4 -4.58 -15.75 -19.79
C PRO A 4 -3.51 -16.51 -18.99
N PRO A 5 -2.26 -16.54 -19.47
CA PRO A 5 -1.18 -17.24 -18.78
C PRO A 5 -0.98 -16.64 -17.38
N ARG A 6 -1.01 -17.51 -16.34
CA ARG A 6 -0.70 -17.16 -14.95
C ARG A 6 0.66 -16.45 -14.90
N ARG A 7 0.69 -15.20 -14.43
CA ARG A 7 1.95 -14.46 -14.22
C ARG A 7 2.74 -15.19 -13.14
N ALA A 8 4.02 -15.45 -13.39
CA ALA A 8 4.92 -15.95 -12.37
C ALA A 8 4.98 -14.96 -11.18
N PRO A 9 5.04 -15.44 -9.92
CA PRO A 9 5.15 -14.58 -8.76
C PRO A 9 6.41 -13.72 -8.88
N THR A 10 6.24 -12.40 -8.74
CA THR A 10 7.32 -11.44 -8.95
C THR A 10 8.11 -11.28 -7.64
N PRO A 11 9.46 -11.28 -7.65
CA PRO A 11 10.29 -11.05 -6.45
C PRO A 11 10.00 -9.72 -5.75
N ASP A 12 9.28 -8.82 -6.42
CA ASP A 12 8.90 -7.50 -5.97
C ASP A 12 7.53 -7.47 -5.26
N ALA A 13 6.97 -8.62 -4.85
CA ALA A 13 5.66 -8.67 -4.21
C ALA A 13 5.65 -8.26 -2.72
N HIS A 14 6.82 -8.15 -2.08
CA HIS A 14 6.94 -7.94 -0.63
C HIS A 14 8.15 -7.04 -0.28
N VAL A 15 8.16 -6.51 0.95
CA VAL A 15 9.35 -5.85 1.52
C VAL A 15 10.40 -6.91 1.85
N PRO A 16 11.70 -6.68 1.64
CA PRO A 16 12.72 -7.61 2.14
C PRO A 16 12.60 -7.84 3.66
N GLN A 17 12.63 -9.10 4.11
CA GLN A 17 12.37 -9.45 5.50
C GLN A 17 13.33 -8.76 6.49
N ASN A 18 14.61 -8.64 6.13
CA ASN A 18 15.59 -7.93 6.95
C ASN A 18 15.25 -6.44 7.13
N ARG A 19 14.66 -5.80 6.12
CA ARG A 19 14.18 -4.41 6.21
C ARG A 19 13.00 -4.28 7.17
N VAL A 20 12.12 -5.28 7.23
CA VAL A 20 11.05 -5.31 8.24
C VAL A 20 11.63 -5.36 9.65
N VAL A 21 12.63 -6.23 9.87
CA VAL A 21 13.31 -6.34 11.17
C VAL A 21 14.05 -5.05 11.54
N GLU A 22 14.69 -4.38 10.58
CA GLU A 22 15.29 -3.05 10.81
C GLU A 22 14.24 -2.02 11.23
N ARG A 23 13.11 -1.95 10.52
CA ARG A 23 12.02 -1.00 10.79
C ARG A 23 11.43 -1.21 12.17
N VAL A 24 11.13 -2.45 12.56
CA VAL A 24 10.53 -2.73 13.88
C VAL A 24 11.51 -2.45 15.03
N ASN A 25 12.81 -2.71 14.84
CA ASN A 25 13.83 -2.39 15.85
C ASN A 25 14.06 -0.89 16.03
N ALA A 26 13.74 -0.09 15.03
CA ALA A 26 13.83 1.37 15.11
C ALA A 26 12.61 2.01 15.81
N LEU A 27 11.54 1.24 16.10
CA LEU A 27 10.35 1.77 16.76
C LEU A 27 10.59 1.95 18.27
N PRO A 28 10.31 3.15 18.84
CA PRO A 28 10.47 3.39 20.27
C PRO A 28 9.59 2.46 21.11
N GLY A 29 10.17 1.84 22.13
CA GLY A 29 9.44 1.00 23.10
C GLY A 29 8.98 -0.37 22.56
N VAL A 30 9.28 -0.71 21.31
CA VAL A 30 8.92 -2.00 20.72
C VAL A 30 10.03 -3.01 20.97
N GLN A 31 9.65 -4.21 21.41
CA GLN A 31 10.56 -5.34 21.62
C GLN A 31 10.14 -6.51 20.73
N PRO A 32 10.75 -6.67 19.54
CA PRO A 32 10.41 -7.75 18.61
C PRO A 32 11.01 -9.08 19.09
N LEU A 33 10.27 -10.16 18.90
CA LEU A 33 10.62 -11.51 19.34
C LEU A 33 10.85 -12.45 18.16
N ARG A 34 9.86 -12.52 17.26
CA ARG A 34 9.85 -13.41 16.09
C ARG A 34 9.25 -12.72 14.88
N ILE A 35 9.54 -13.23 13.69
CA ILE A 35 9.02 -12.71 12.41
C ILE A 35 8.47 -13.83 11.53
N PHE A 36 7.26 -13.62 11.03
CA PHE A 36 6.47 -14.58 10.27
C PHE A 36 6.11 -14.03 8.90
N PRO A 37 6.67 -14.57 7.80
CA PRO A 37 6.16 -14.33 6.45
C PRO A 37 4.84 -15.08 6.23
N LEU A 38 3.74 -14.35 6.01
CA LEU A 38 2.40 -14.91 5.89
C LEU A 38 1.67 -14.42 4.63
N LEU A 39 0.81 -15.25 4.05
CA LEU A 39 -0.14 -14.86 3.02
C LEU A 39 -1.52 -14.69 3.65
N LEU A 40 -2.02 -13.46 3.63
CA LEU A 40 -3.35 -13.14 4.14
C LEU A 40 -4.39 -13.29 3.02
N PRO A 41 -5.53 -13.95 3.29
CA PRO A 41 -6.64 -13.96 2.36
C PRO A 41 -7.27 -12.58 2.30
N VAL A 42 -7.54 -12.11 1.09
CA VAL A 42 -8.23 -10.84 0.82
C VAL A 42 -9.31 -11.10 -0.24
N TRP A 43 -10.46 -10.48 -0.07
CA TRP A 43 -11.53 -10.49 -1.07
C TRP A 43 -11.35 -9.30 -2.01
N GLY A 44 -11.02 -9.58 -3.26
CA GLY A 44 -11.08 -8.62 -4.36
C GLY A 44 -12.49 -8.61 -4.93
N VAL A 45 -13.17 -7.47 -4.84
CA VAL A 45 -14.56 -7.30 -5.28
C VAL A 45 -14.57 -6.29 -6.41
N GLU A 46 -14.81 -6.76 -7.63
CA GLU A 46 -15.13 -5.86 -8.75
C GLU A 46 -16.56 -5.39 -8.57
N ILE A 47 -16.75 -4.07 -8.53
CA ILE A 47 -18.04 -3.43 -8.40
C ILE A 47 -18.40 -2.70 -9.70
N LYS A 48 -19.68 -2.76 -10.04
CA LYS A 48 -20.30 -1.85 -11.00
C LYS A 48 -20.70 -0.60 -10.23
N THR A 49 -20.27 0.54 -10.71
CA THR A 49 -20.59 1.84 -10.10
C THR A 49 -21.29 2.70 -11.13
N THR A 50 -22.22 3.53 -10.65
CA THR A 50 -22.80 4.58 -11.45
C THR A 50 -22.31 5.91 -10.89
N ILE A 51 -21.45 6.58 -11.64
CA ILE A 51 -20.90 7.89 -11.28
C ILE A 51 -21.75 8.96 -11.94
N ARG A 52 -22.08 10.00 -11.17
CA ARG A 52 -22.74 11.19 -11.66
C ARG A 52 -21.70 12.23 -12.07
N GLU A 53 -21.52 12.43 -13.37
CA GLU A 53 -20.60 13.43 -13.93
C GLU A 53 -21.35 14.70 -14.29
N ALA A 54 -20.91 15.85 -13.77
CA ALA A 54 -21.46 17.15 -14.14
C ALA A 54 -20.86 17.62 -15.47
N GLN A 55 -21.72 17.99 -16.41
CA GLN A 55 -21.34 18.54 -17.71
C GLN A 55 -22.14 19.80 -18.02
N PRO A 56 -21.63 20.72 -18.84
CA PRO A 56 -22.43 21.82 -19.35
C PRO A 56 -23.59 21.28 -20.20
N TYR A 57 -24.76 21.90 -20.06
CA TYR A 57 -25.89 21.65 -20.96
C TYR A 57 -25.61 22.22 -22.35
N GLU A 58 -26.19 21.61 -23.38
CA GLU A 58 -26.52 22.36 -24.57
C GLU A 58 -27.69 23.30 -24.27
N VAL A 59 -27.66 24.50 -24.86
CA VAL A 59 -28.60 25.58 -24.53
C VAL A 59 -30.05 25.12 -24.64
N PHE A 60 -30.38 24.35 -25.69
CA PHE A 60 -31.75 23.88 -25.92
C PHE A 60 -32.21 22.86 -24.86
N ASP A 61 -31.37 21.88 -24.51
CA ASP A 61 -31.68 20.86 -23.50
C ASP A 61 -31.92 21.47 -22.11
N GLN A 62 -31.16 22.52 -21.76
CA GLN A 62 -31.34 23.24 -20.51
C GLN A 62 -32.73 23.86 -20.44
N TYR A 63 -33.12 24.60 -21.48
CA TYR A 63 -34.43 25.25 -21.52
C TYR A 63 -35.56 24.24 -21.56
N LEU A 64 -35.38 23.13 -22.28
CA LEU A 64 -36.38 22.07 -22.36
C LEU A 64 -36.60 21.40 -21.00
N SER A 65 -35.53 21.13 -20.26
CA SER A 65 -35.61 20.60 -18.88
C SER A 65 -36.28 21.60 -17.93
N ARG A 66 -35.96 22.89 -18.04
CA ARG A 66 -36.60 23.96 -17.25
C ARG A 66 -38.08 24.14 -17.58
N ALA A 67 -38.47 24.03 -18.85
CA ALA A 67 -39.87 24.11 -19.25
C ALA A 67 -40.72 23.00 -18.60
N ILE A 68 -40.17 21.79 -18.48
CA ILE A 68 -40.85 20.69 -17.78
C ILE A 68 -40.88 20.95 -16.27
N ALA A 69 -39.75 21.37 -15.67
CA ALA A 69 -39.61 21.56 -14.22
C ALA A 69 -40.37 22.76 -13.65
N GLU A 70 -40.27 23.91 -14.32
CA GLU A 70 -40.68 25.23 -13.81
C GLU A 70 -42.01 25.68 -14.42
N ALA A 71 -42.24 25.36 -15.71
CA ALA A 71 -43.43 25.80 -16.43
C ALA A 71 -44.52 24.72 -16.54
N GLY A 72 -44.27 23.49 -16.08
CA GLY A 72 -45.26 22.41 -16.11
C GLY A 72 -45.69 22.05 -17.54
N LEU A 73 -44.77 22.10 -18.49
CA LEU A 73 -45.02 21.68 -19.87
C LEU A 73 -44.66 20.20 -20.01
N ASN A 74 -45.69 19.33 -19.93
CA ASN A 74 -45.51 17.88 -19.78
C ASN A 74 -45.97 17.07 -21.01
N ASP A 75 -46.04 17.68 -22.19
CA ASP A 75 -46.31 17.00 -23.46
C ASP A 75 -45.57 17.69 -24.63
N LEU A 76 -45.34 16.93 -25.72
CA LEU A 76 -44.60 17.41 -26.88
C LEU A 76 -45.27 18.62 -27.58
N PRO A 77 -46.59 18.62 -27.86
CA PRO A 77 -47.27 19.79 -28.44
C PRO A 77 -47.09 21.07 -27.62
N SER A 78 -47.27 21.00 -26.31
CA SER A 78 -47.11 22.16 -25.41
C SER A 78 -45.70 22.71 -25.43
N LEU A 79 -44.68 21.84 -25.41
CA LEU A 79 -43.28 22.25 -25.52
C LEU A 79 -42.97 22.88 -26.88
N ALA A 80 -43.42 22.28 -27.98
CA ALA A 80 -43.20 22.81 -29.33
C ALA A 80 -43.87 24.19 -29.51
N GLY A 81 -45.09 24.34 -29.02
CA GLY A 81 -45.82 25.60 -29.02
C GLY A 81 -45.14 26.68 -28.18
N PHE A 82 -44.65 26.34 -26.99
CA PHE A 82 -43.95 27.27 -26.10
C PHE A 82 -42.63 27.78 -26.70
N PHE A 83 -41.84 26.89 -27.30
CA PHE A 83 -40.54 27.27 -27.89
C PHE A 83 -40.67 27.86 -29.29
N GLY A 84 -41.83 27.74 -29.95
CA GLY A 84 -42.03 28.19 -31.33
C GLY A 84 -41.17 27.43 -32.35
N VAL A 85 -40.93 26.13 -32.10
CA VAL A 85 -40.09 25.26 -32.93
C VAL A 85 -40.87 24.07 -33.48
N GLU A 86 -40.31 23.39 -34.48
CA GLU A 86 -40.92 22.18 -35.03
C GLU A 86 -41.00 21.04 -33.99
N PRO A 87 -42.10 20.27 -33.93
CA PRO A 87 -42.26 19.16 -32.99
C PRO A 87 -41.12 18.13 -33.05
N ALA A 88 -40.55 17.89 -34.23
CA ALA A 88 -39.43 16.97 -34.42
C ALA A 88 -38.14 17.40 -33.69
N LEU A 89 -37.95 18.71 -33.44
CA LEU A 89 -36.81 19.20 -32.65
C LEU A 89 -37.01 18.91 -31.16
N VAL A 90 -38.22 19.17 -30.65
CA VAL A 90 -38.58 18.86 -29.26
C VAL A 90 -38.51 17.36 -29.01
N GLU A 91 -39.02 16.56 -29.94
CA GLU A 91 -38.98 15.10 -29.84
C GLU A 91 -37.55 14.58 -29.73
N ARG A 92 -36.61 15.10 -30.52
CA ARG A 92 -35.18 14.77 -30.41
C ARG A 92 -34.59 15.16 -29.05
N GLY A 93 -34.90 16.36 -28.55
CA GLY A 93 -34.46 16.82 -27.23
C GLY A 93 -35.00 15.95 -26.10
N VAL A 94 -36.30 15.63 -26.12
CA VAL A 94 -36.95 14.74 -25.15
C VAL A 94 -36.38 13.32 -25.22
N ALA A 95 -36.16 12.79 -26.42
CA ALA A 95 -35.55 11.49 -26.61
C ALA A 95 -34.13 11.45 -26.04
N PHE A 96 -33.35 12.51 -26.24
CA PHE A 96 -32.03 12.65 -25.63
C PHE A 96 -32.12 12.70 -24.09
N LEU A 97 -32.95 13.59 -23.52
CA LEU A 97 -33.16 13.69 -22.07
C LEU A 97 -33.65 12.37 -21.46
N THR A 98 -34.49 11.62 -22.17
CA THR A 98 -34.95 10.30 -21.74
C THR A 98 -33.80 9.28 -21.76
N THR A 99 -32.97 9.30 -22.82
CA THR A 99 -31.82 8.41 -22.98
C THR A 99 -30.79 8.60 -21.86
N ILE A 100 -30.55 9.84 -21.43
CA ILE A 100 -29.64 10.14 -20.31
C ILE A 100 -30.31 10.06 -18.93
N GLY A 101 -31.58 9.65 -18.87
CA GLY A 101 -32.33 9.44 -17.62
C GLY A 101 -32.77 10.71 -16.90
N HIS A 102 -32.84 11.87 -17.58
CA HIS A 102 -33.33 13.13 -17.02
C HIS A 102 -34.85 13.25 -17.08
N ALA A 103 -35.46 12.64 -18.09
CA ALA A 103 -36.90 12.60 -18.26
C ALA A 103 -37.39 11.17 -18.42
N GLN A 104 -38.66 10.95 -18.11
CA GLN A 104 -39.36 9.71 -18.38
C GLN A 104 -40.69 10.03 -19.07
N ARG A 105 -41.07 9.17 -20.02
CA ARG A 105 -42.31 9.30 -20.78
C ARG A 105 -43.24 8.13 -20.45
N ALA A 106 -44.45 8.45 -20.02
CA ALA A 106 -45.53 7.50 -19.81
C ALA A 106 -46.70 7.86 -20.75
N GLY A 107 -46.77 7.20 -21.91
CA GLY A 107 -47.70 7.60 -22.97
C GLY A 107 -47.36 8.99 -23.52
N GLU A 108 -48.31 9.92 -23.47
CA GLU A 108 -48.09 11.32 -23.90
C GLU A 108 -47.51 12.21 -22.79
N GLN A 109 -47.46 11.71 -21.55
CA GLN A 109 -47.03 12.52 -20.42
C GLN A 109 -45.53 12.40 -20.20
N LEU A 110 -44.88 13.55 -20.12
CA LEU A 110 -43.46 13.71 -19.85
C LEU A 110 -43.26 14.22 -18.42
N THR A 111 -42.36 13.60 -17.67
CA THR A 111 -41.98 14.05 -16.32
C THR A 111 -40.47 14.00 -16.17
N LEU A 112 -39.91 14.87 -15.35
CA LEU A 112 -38.49 14.76 -14.98
C LEU A 112 -38.30 13.66 -13.94
N THR A 113 -37.15 13.02 -13.98
CA THR A 113 -36.67 12.15 -12.92
C THR A 113 -36.03 12.98 -11.80
N ASP A 114 -35.68 12.36 -10.68
CA ASP A 114 -34.89 13.02 -9.63
C ASP A 114 -33.55 13.58 -10.15
N LEU A 115 -32.95 12.92 -11.14
CA LEU A 115 -31.72 13.37 -11.79
C LEU A 115 -31.96 14.62 -12.64
N GLY A 116 -33.08 14.65 -13.39
CA GLY A 116 -33.49 15.80 -14.18
C GLY A 116 -33.78 17.02 -13.29
N HIS A 117 -34.54 16.83 -12.20
CA HIS A 117 -34.84 17.90 -11.25
C HIS A 117 -33.57 18.51 -10.62
N ARG A 118 -32.61 17.67 -10.19
CA ARG A 118 -31.33 18.16 -9.67
C ARG A 118 -30.50 18.87 -10.72
N SER A 119 -30.47 18.35 -11.95
CA SER A 119 -29.72 18.96 -13.05
C SER A 119 -30.23 20.36 -13.39
N VAL A 120 -31.55 20.57 -13.33
CA VAL A 120 -32.18 21.90 -13.44
C VAL A 120 -31.77 22.80 -12.27
N ALA A 121 -31.89 22.32 -11.03
CA ALA A 121 -31.56 23.10 -9.83
C ALA A 121 -30.09 23.54 -9.79
N ASP A 122 -29.17 22.65 -10.17
CA ASP A 122 -27.73 22.89 -10.15
C ASP A 122 -27.23 23.59 -11.44
N GLY A 123 -28.10 23.76 -12.44
CA GLY A 123 -27.77 24.41 -13.72
C GLY A 123 -26.77 23.63 -14.59
N CYS A 124 -26.62 22.33 -14.36
CA CYS A 124 -25.66 21.48 -15.09
C CYS A 124 -26.28 20.14 -15.47
N ARG A 125 -25.83 19.55 -16.58
CA ARG A 125 -26.28 18.25 -17.05
C ARG A 125 -25.53 17.14 -16.32
N TYR A 126 -26.22 16.38 -15.49
CA TYR A 126 -25.62 15.18 -14.90
C TYR A 126 -25.72 13.97 -15.82
N VAL A 127 -24.59 13.38 -16.23
CA VAL A 127 -24.57 12.12 -16.98
C VAL A 127 -24.21 10.99 -16.03
N LEU A 128 -25.00 9.92 -16.05
CA LEU A 128 -24.67 8.69 -15.34
C LEU A 128 -23.70 7.89 -16.22
N LYS A 129 -22.47 7.68 -15.72
CA LYS A 129 -21.50 6.79 -16.34
C LYS A 129 -21.37 5.51 -15.53
N GLU A 130 -21.36 4.38 -16.23
CA GLU A 130 -20.94 3.13 -15.63
C GLU A 130 -19.42 3.12 -15.55
N ASP A 131 -18.92 2.93 -14.34
CA ASP A 131 -17.50 2.72 -14.10
C ASP A 131 -17.31 1.43 -13.30
N ARG A 132 -16.17 0.79 -13.52
CA ARG A 132 -15.81 -0.47 -12.86
C ARG A 132 -14.63 -0.22 -11.98
N GLN A 133 -14.78 -0.60 -10.72
CA GLN A 133 -13.74 -0.43 -9.73
C GLN A 133 -13.54 -1.72 -8.97
N ARG A 134 -12.29 -2.01 -8.59
CA ARG A 134 -11.98 -3.11 -7.67
C ARG A 134 -11.82 -2.56 -6.27
N LEU A 135 -12.48 -3.19 -5.31
CA LEU A 135 -12.33 -2.92 -3.87
C LEU A 135 -11.76 -4.14 -3.16
N TYR A 136 -11.04 -3.91 -2.06
CA TYR A 136 -10.40 -4.98 -1.30
C TYR A 136 -10.94 -5.03 0.12
N PHE A 137 -11.21 -6.23 0.63
CA PHE A 137 -11.68 -6.47 1.98
C PHE A 137 -10.86 -7.58 2.64
N ASP A 138 -10.57 -7.46 3.93
CA ASP A 138 -9.82 -8.49 4.63
C ASP A 138 -10.61 -9.80 4.66
N GLY A 139 -9.91 -10.93 4.54
CA GLY A 139 -10.54 -12.24 4.44
C GLY A 139 -11.16 -12.75 5.74
N PHE A 140 -10.96 -12.10 6.89
CA PHE A 140 -11.39 -12.59 8.20
C PHE A 140 -12.63 -11.84 8.72
N THR A 141 -12.58 -10.52 8.71
CA THR A 141 -13.66 -9.67 9.24
C THR A 141 -14.53 -9.05 8.14
N GLY A 142 -14.02 -9.00 6.91
CA GLY A 142 -14.67 -8.30 5.81
C GLY A 142 -14.56 -6.78 5.93
N ALA A 143 -13.58 -6.28 6.67
CA ALA A 143 -13.27 -4.86 6.77
C ALA A 143 -12.60 -4.36 5.48
N PRO A 144 -12.96 -3.17 5.00
CA PRO A 144 -12.41 -2.61 3.77
C PRO A 144 -10.94 -2.21 3.94
N MET A 145 -10.15 -2.45 2.90
CA MET A 145 -8.75 -2.00 2.85
C MET A 145 -8.71 -0.48 2.61
N PRO A 146 -7.90 0.26 3.36
CA PRO A 146 -7.71 1.69 3.16
C PRO A 146 -7.09 1.98 1.80
N ARG A 147 -7.31 3.19 1.30
CA ARG A 147 -6.78 3.69 0.03
C ARG A 147 -5.26 3.54 -0.08
N THR A 148 -4.55 3.62 1.05
CA THR A 148 -3.09 3.41 1.12
C THR A 148 -2.66 2.03 0.63
N HIS A 149 -3.54 1.03 0.65
CA HIS A 149 -3.23 -0.33 0.19
C HIS A 149 -3.35 -0.50 -1.32
N TYR A 150 -3.88 0.49 -2.06
CA TYR A 150 -4.09 0.36 -3.51
C TYR A 150 -2.84 0.73 -4.32
N THR A 151 -1.90 1.46 -3.73
CA THR A 151 -0.64 1.85 -4.38
C THR A 151 0.52 1.05 -3.79
N GLY A 152 1.31 0.40 -4.64
CA GLY A 152 2.50 -0.35 -4.21
C GLY A 152 2.24 -1.74 -3.63
N THR A 153 0.99 -2.13 -3.41
CA THR A 153 0.62 -3.51 -3.05
C THR A 153 0.63 -4.41 -4.27
N VAL A 154 1.11 -5.64 -4.08
CA VAL A 154 1.01 -6.72 -5.06
C VAL A 154 0.08 -7.79 -4.50
N TRP A 155 -1.07 -7.96 -5.14
CA TRP A 155 -2.04 -9.00 -4.80
C TRP A 155 -1.74 -10.25 -5.62
N LEU A 156 -1.70 -11.40 -4.96
CA LEU A 156 -1.44 -12.69 -5.60
C LEU A 156 -2.76 -13.39 -5.90
N ASP A 157 -2.85 -13.97 -7.10
CA ASP A 157 -3.98 -14.79 -7.56
C ASP A 157 -3.97 -16.20 -6.94
N SER A 158 -2.87 -16.57 -6.28
CA SER A 158 -2.61 -17.91 -5.77
C SER A 158 -2.02 -17.85 -4.36
N PRO A 159 -2.31 -18.86 -3.51
CA PRO A 159 -1.83 -18.94 -2.14
C PRO A 159 -0.36 -19.41 -2.07
N GLU A 160 0.47 -19.02 -3.04
CA GLU A 160 1.85 -19.44 -3.12
C GLU A 160 2.75 -18.25 -3.46
N LEU A 161 3.77 -18.03 -2.64
CA LEU A 161 4.85 -17.10 -2.94
C LEU A 161 6.18 -17.80 -2.65
N LYS A 162 6.77 -18.34 -3.71
CA LYS A 162 8.09 -18.99 -3.65
C LYS A 162 9.15 -18.00 -4.08
N LEU A 163 10.03 -17.65 -3.16
CA LEU A 163 11.16 -16.79 -3.43
C LEU A 163 12.41 -17.65 -3.62
N ASN A 164 13.30 -17.21 -4.52
CA ASN A 164 14.64 -17.79 -4.64
C ASN A 164 15.42 -17.46 -3.36
N GLY A 165 15.30 -18.28 -2.31
CA GLY A 165 15.89 -17.97 -1.01
C GLY A 165 15.33 -18.76 0.18
N ARG A 166 15.50 -18.19 1.38
CA ARG A 166 15.15 -18.77 2.69
C ARG A 166 13.78 -18.35 3.24
N THR A 167 13.08 -17.43 2.58
CA THR A 167 11.80 -16.91 3.07
C THR A 167 10.67 -17.62 2.34
N GLU A 168 9.95 -18.47 3.07
CA GLU A 168 8.74 -19.15 2.60
C GLU A 168 7.55 -18.49 3.27
N PHE A 169 6.56 -18.05 2.48
CA PHE A 169 5.34 -17.45 3.02
C PHE A 169 4.30 -18.52 3.31
N HIS A 170 3.75 -18.52 4.52
CA HIS A 170 2.73 -19.49 4.94
C HIS A 170 1.33 -18.91 4.83
N VAL A 171 0.41 -19.70 4.27
CA VAL A 171 -0.99 -19.30 4.09
C VAL A 171 -1.73 -19.31 5.42
N ILE A 172 -2.43 -18.21 5.72
CA ILE A 172 -3.41 -18.20 6.81
C ILE A 172 -4.78 -18.47 6.21
N ASN A 173 -5.37 -19.61 6.59
CA ASN A 173 -6.68 -19.96 6.07
C ASN A 173 -7.78 -19.16 6.76
N SER A 174 -8.55 -18.40 5.97
CA SER A 174 -9.88 -17.95 6.39
C SER A 174 -10.94 -18.84 5.73
N PRO A 175 -11.80 -19.51 6.53
CA PRO A 175 -12.91 -20.31 6.02
C PRO A 175 -14.13 -19.46 5.64
N ALA A 176 -14.19 -18.19 6.07
CA ALA A 176 -15.37 -17.36 5.88
C ALA A 176 -15.47 -16.86 4.43
N PRO A 177 -16.63 -16.99 3.76
CA PRO A 177 -16.85 -16.38 2.45
C PRO A 177 -16.93 -14.85 2.56
N PHE A 178 -16.83 -14.16 1.42
CA PHE A 178 -17.11 -12.73 1.36
C PHE A 178 -18.54 -12.44 1.84
N ARG A 179 -18.70 -11.38 2.64
CA ARG A 179 -19.99 -10.93 3.17
C ARG A 179 -20.53 -9.80 2.31
N PRO A 180 -21.64 -9.98 1.58
CA PRO A 180 -22.20 -8.93 0.73
C PRO A 180 -22.45 -7.61 1.48
N ASP A 181 -22.91 -7.70 2.73
CA ASP A 181 -23.17 -6.55 3.61
C ASP A 181 -21.92 -5.69 3.87
N SER A 182 -20.70 -6.21 3.68
CA SER A 182 -19.47 -5.43 3.80
C SER A 182 -19.39 -4.29 2.78
N LEU A 183 -19.90 -4.50 1.57
CA LEU A 183 -19.97 -3.45 0.55
C LEU A 183 -20.98 -2.37 0.96
N ASP A 184 -22.19 -2.79 1.36
CA ASP A 184 -23.23 -1.87 1.83
C ASP A 184 -22.77 -1.03 3.02
N GLN A 185 -22.08 -1.66 3.98
CA GLN A 185 -21.51 -0.98 5.13
C GLN A 185 -20.47 0.06 4.68
N LEU A 186 -19.58 -0.29 3.75
CA LEU A 186 -18.60 0.64 3.19
C LEU A 186 -19.26 1.83 2.49
N LEU A 187 -20.30 1.59 1.69
CA LEU A 187 -21.00 2.65 0.95
C LEU A 187 -21.68 3.66 1.89
N ARG A 188 -22.13 3.23 3.08
CA ARG A 188 -22.77 4.09 4.09
C ARG A 188 -21.79 4.89 4.95
N ARG A 189 -20.49 4.64 4.84
CA ARG A 189 -19.48 5.33 5.65
C ARG A 189 -19.30 6.79 5.22
N PRO A 190 -19.20 7.74 6.16
CA PRO A 190 -18.88 9.13 5.83
C PRO A 190 -17.43 9.30 5.34
N ASP A 191 -16.51 8.42 5.76
CA ASP A 191 -15.09 8.42 5.42
C ASP A 191 -14.75 7.45 4.26
N ARG A 192 -15.74 7.08 3.43
CA ARG A 192 -15.57 6.06 2.38
C ARG A 192 -14.49 6.39 1.32
N GLU A 193 -14.13 7.66 1.15
CA GLU A 193 -13.01 8.07 0.28
C GLU A 193 -11.66 7.57 0.77
N ASP A 194 -11.50 7.42 2.09
CA ASP A 194 -10.30 6.83 2.71
C ASP A 194 -10.17 5.34 2.40
N PHE A 195 -11.20 4.73 1.80
CA PHE A 195 -11.28 3.34 1.37
C PHE A 195 -11.49 3.22 -0.15
N ASN A 196 -11.02 4.23 -0.88
CA ASN A 196 -11.07 4.29 -2.33
C ASN A 196 -12.49 4.40 -2.92
N VAL A 197 -13.53 4.75 -2.15
CA VAL A 197 -14.89 4.94 -2.69
C VAL A 197 -15.22 6.44 -2.80
N PRO A 198 -15.40 7.00 -4.01
CA PRO A 198 -15.74 8.41 -4.19
C PRO A 198 -17.06 8.81 -3.51
N LEU A 199 -17.15 10.02 -2.97
CA LEU A 199 -18.43 10.53 -2.40
C LEU A 199 -19.54 10.67 -3.46
N THR A 200 -19.20 10.79 -4.74
CA THR A 200 -20.17 10.89 -5.85
C THR A 200 -20.84 9.56 -6.21
N LEU A 201 -20.28 8.44 -5.75
CA LEU A 201 -20.83 7.11 -5.97
C LEU A 201 -22.06 6.92 -5.09
N THR A 202 -23.21 6.78 -5.71
CA THR A 202 -24.50 6.65 -5.01
C THR A 202 -24.92 5.21 -4.78
N ASP A 203 -24.53 4.30 -5.68
CA ASP A 203 -24.87 2.89 -5.63
C ASP A 203 -23.74 2.04 -6.24
N ALA A 204 -23.59 0.81 -5.73
CA ALA A 204 -22.69 -0.18 -6.30
C ALA A 204 -23.17 -1.60 -6.02
N ALA A 205 -22.99 -2.46 -7.03
CA ALA A 205 -23.27 -3.89 -6.91
C ALA A 205 -22.01 -4.70 -7.24
N PRO A 206 -21.76 -5.82 -6.53
CA PRO A 206 -20.65 -6.71 -6.85
C PRO A 206 -20.90 -7.39 -8.19
N LEU A 207 -19.93 -7.30 -9.11
CA LEU A 207 -19.89 -8.02 -10.39
C LEU A 207 -19.12 -9.32 -10.27
N GLU A 208 -17.97 -9.28 -9.60
CA GLU A 208 -17.09 -10.42 -9.42
C GLU A 208 -16.49 -10.37 -8.01
N VAL A 209 -16.41 -11.53 -7.36
CA VAL A 209 -15.75 -11.69 -6.07
C VAL A 209 -14.69 -12.76 -6.21
N THR A 210 -13.43 -12.38 -6.03
CA THR A 210 -12.28 -13.28 -6.12
C THR A 210 -11.52 -13.31 -4.82
N LYS A 211 -10.99 -14.49 -4.47
CA LYS A 211 -10.04 -14.63 -3.36
C LYS A 211 -8.63 -14.35 -3.88
N GLU A 212 -7.98 -13.36 -3.27
CA GLU A 212 -6.61 -12.96 -3.54
C GLU A 212 -5.78 -13.11 -2.26
N TRP A 213 -4.45 -12.99 -2.39
CA TRP A 213 -3.52 -13.17 -1.28
C TRP A 213 -2.56 -11.98 -1.17
N LEU A 214 -2.45 -11.46 0.05
CA LEU A 214 -1.57 -10.36 0.41
C LEU A 214 -0.34 -10.88 1.17
N PRO A 215 0.88 -10.75 0.62
CA PRO A 215 2.11 -11.02 1.37
C PRO A 215 2.30 -10.01 2.50
N VAL A 216 2.43 -10.52 3.72
CA VAL A 216 2.71 -9.73 4.92
C VAL A 216 3.84 -10.32 5.73
N TYR A 217 4.48 -9.47 6.53
CA TYR A 217 5.29 -9.92 7.65
C TYR A 217 4.61 -9.57 8.96
N VAL A 218 4.38 -10.58 9.79
CA VAL A 218 3.92 -10.39 11.16
C VAL A 218 5.14 -10.47 12.06
N VAL A 219 5.43 -9.40 12.78
CA VAL A 219 6.45 -9.38 13.82
C VAL A 219 5.76 -9.52 15.16
N GLU A 220 5.96 -10.67 15.81
CA GLU A 220 5.55 -10.84 17.19
C GLU A 220 6.41 -9.93 18.08
N CYS A 221 5.76 -9.14 18.92
CA CYS A 221 6.41 -8.26 19.89
C CYS A 221 5.83 -8.53 21.27
N VAL A 222 6.52 -8.09 22.32
CA VAL A 222 6.07 -8.25 23.73
C VAL A 222 4.68 -7.67 23.96
N GLN A 223 4.36 -6.52 23.35
CA GLN A 223 3.08 -5.83 23.58
C GLN A 223 1.96 -6.34 22.68
N SER A 224 2.18 -6.35 21.37
CA SER A 224 1.21 -6.75 20.35
C SER A 224 1.96 -7.06 19.06
N PRO A 225 1.49 -8.02 18.23
CA PRO A 225 2.05 -8.22 16.91
C PRO A 225 1.88 -6.98 16.04
N LEU A 226 2.89 -6.72 15.20
CA LEU A 226 2.89 -5.67 14.19
C LEU A 226 2.94 -6.29 12.80
N VAL A 227 2.14 -5.75 11.88
CA VAL A 227 2.03 -6.25 10.51
C VAL A 227 2.70 -5.29 9.56
N PHE A 228 3.51 -5.78 8.64
CA PHE A 228 4.19 -4.99 7.62
C PHE A 228 3.82 -5.48 6.23
N ILE A 229 3.52 -4.54 5.35
CA ILE A 229 3.18 -4.76 3.94
C ILE A 229 4.07 -3.89 3.05
N LYS A 230 4.09 -4.19 1.75
CA LYS A 230 4.89 -3.42 0.79
C LYS A 230 4.43 -1.98 0.60
N ALA A 231 3.13 -1.74 0.66
CA ALA A 231 2.56 -0.41 0.40
C ALA A 231 2.87 0.64 1.48
N LEU A 232 3.40 0.24 2.64
CA LEU A 232 3.61 1.12 3.78
C LEU A 232 5.08 1.12 4.23
N ASP A 233 5.55 2.28 4.67
CA ASP A 233 6.90 2.44 5.23
C ASP A 233 7.02 2.04 6.69
N GLY A 234 5.89 1.88 7.38
CA GLY A 234 5.79 1.46 8.78
C GLY A 234 4.84 0.27 8.99
N PRO A 235 4.53 -0.06 10.25
CA PRO A 235 3.53 -1.08 10.55
C PRO A 235 2.15 -0.64 10.08
N ASP A 236 1.38 -1.59 9.57
CA ASP A 236 0.00 -1.41 9.15
C ASP A 236 -0.94 -1.44 10.37
N PRO A 237 -1.58 -0.30 10.72
CA PRO A 237 -2.41 -0.25 11.92
C PRO A 237 -3.71 -1.05 11.76
N LEU A 238 -4.28 -1.13 10.55
CA LEU A 238 -5.51 -1.87 10.31
C LEU A 238 -5.23 -3.36 10.45
N LEU A 239 -4.26 -3.87 9.70
CA LEU A 239 -3.94 -5.30 9.69
C LEU A 239 -3.39 -5.75 11.04
N SER A 240 -2.59 -4.93 11.73
CA SER A 240 -2.13 -5.25 13.10
C SER A 240 -3.31 -5.44 14.05
N ARG A 241 -4.32 -4.57 13.98
CA ARG A 241 -5.53 -4.68 14.81
C ARG A 241 -6.40 -5.89 14.42
N VAL A 242 -6.58 -6.15 13.12
CA VAL A 242 -7.42 -7.25 12.62
C VAL A 242 -6.78 -8.61 12.93
N LEU A 243 -5.47 -8.74 12.73
CA LEU A 243 -4.76 -10.00 12.87
C LEU A 243 -4.35 -10.33 14.30
N ALA A 244 -4.12 -9.35 15.16
CA ALA A 244 -3.73 -9.60 16.55
C ALA A 244 -4.59 -10.67 17.25
N PRO A 245 -5.94 -10.58 17.28
CA PRO A 245 -6.78 -11.60 17.92
C PRO A 245 -6.77 -12.95 17.18
N ILE A 246 -6.52 -12.96 15.87
CA ILE A 246 -6.52 -14.18 15.05
C ILE A 246 -5.23 -14.98 15.26
N LEU A 247 -4.11 -14.27 15.42
CA LEU A 247 -2.78 -14.88 15.49
C LEU A 247 -2.34 -15.19 16.92
N GLN A 248 -3.01 -14.65 17.94
CA GLN A 248 -2.61 -14.83 19.33
C GLN A 248 -2.41 -16.32 19.71
N ASP A 249 -3.40 -17.16 19.45
CA ASP A 249 -3.32 -18.59 19.78
C ASP A 249 -2.34 -19.34 18.87
N VAL A 250 -2.27 -18.96 17.59
CA VAL A 250 -1.39 -19.60 16.61
C VAL A 250 0.08 -19.36 16.96
N LEU A 251 0.43 -18.11 17.30
CA LEU A 251 1.78 -17.73 17.68
C LEU A 251 2.17 -18.33 19.03
N ALA A 252 1.23 -18.44 19.97
CA ALA A 252 1.46 -19.06 21.27
C ALA A 252 1.65 -20.59 21.18
N ALA A 253 0.95 -21.25 20.26
CA ALA A 253 1.06 -22.70 20.05
C ALA A 253 2.35 -23.11 19.30
N GLU A 254 2.96 -22.19 18.56
CA GLU A 254 4.20 -22.46 17.85
C GLU A 254 5.38 -22.59 18.84
N VAL A 255 6.07 -23.73 18.79
CA VAL A 255 7.26 -23.99 19.61
C VAL A 255 8.39 -23.04 19.17
N PRO A 256 8.82 -22.08 20.01
CA PRO A 256 9.84 -21.13 19.64
C PRO A 256 11.16 -21.86 19.37
N ALA A 257 11.80 -21.53 18.25
CA ALA A 257 13.18 -21.96 18.04
C ALA A 257 14.08 -21.33 19.10
N ASP A 258 15.01 -22.11 19.65
CA ASP A 258 16.10 -21.57 20.47
C ASP A 258 17.00 -20.70 19.58
N ALA A 259 16.75 -19.39 19.62
CA ALA A 259 17.43 -18.40 18.80
C ALA A 259 18.94 -18.45 19.00
N GLU A 260 19.41 -18.61 20.24
CA GLU A 260 20.86 -18.64 20.51
C GLU A 260 21.51 -19.86 19.89
N ARG A 261 20.89 -21.03 20.01
CA ARG A 261 21.38 -22.24 19.34
C ARG A 261 21.36 -22.08 17.82
N VAL A 262 20.27 -21.59 17.24
CA VAL A 262 20.13 -21.39 15.78
C VAL A 262 21.23 -20.48 15.24
N TRP A 263 21.54 -19.40 15.95
CA TRP A 263 22.54 -18.44 15.51
C TRP A 263 23.97 -18.89 15.79
N ARG A 264 24.21 -19.62 16.89
CA ARG A 264 25.52 -20.25 17.16
C ARG A 264 25.87 -21.26 16.07
N GLU A 265 24.95 -22.17 15.75
CA GLU A 265 25.12 -23.15 14.65
C GLU A 265 25.41 -22.46 13.30
N TRP A 266 24.77 -21.31 13.05
CA TRP A 266 25.03 -20.55 11.83
C TRP A 266 26.40 -19.87 11.82
N LEU A 267 26.79 -19.22 12.92
CA LEU A 267 28.11 -18.58 13.07
C LEU A 267 29.22 -19.63 12.93
N ASP A 268 29.06 -20.79 13.57
CA ASP A 268 29.97 -21.93 13.43
C ASP A 268 30.07 -22.40 11.98
N GLY A 269 28.92 -22.63 11.32
CA GLY A 269 28.88 -23.06 9.92
C GLY A 269 29.43 -22.03 8.93
N THR A 270 29.65 -20.78 9.34
CA THR A 270 30.26 -19.72 8.53
C THR A 270 31.72 -19.41 8.91
N GLY A 271 32.30 -20.17 9.86
CA GLY A 271 33.70 -20.06 10.29
C GLY A 271 33.94 -19.07 11.43
N PHE A 272 32.90 -18.64 12.14
CA PHE A 272 32.97 -17.66 13.23
C PHE A 272 32.81 -18.31 14.61
N HIS A 273 33.64 -19.31 14.90
CA HIS A 273 33.55 -20.14 16.12
C HIS A 273 33.71 -19.36 17.42
N ASP A 274 34.53 -18.30 17.41
CA ASP A 274 34.82 -17.50 18.60
C ASP A 274 33.86 -16.32 18.80
N VAL A 275 32.84 -16.19 17.94
CA VAL A 275 31.88 -15.08 18.01
C VAL A 275 30.70 -15.46 18.90
N SER A 276 30.63 -14.83 20.07
CA SER A 276 29.47 -14.97 20.96
C SER A 276 28.32 -14.05 20.54
N THR A 277 27.10 -14.55 20.71
CA THR A 277 25.88 -13.74 20.64
C THR A 277 25.49 -13.23 22.03
N HIS A 278 24.89 -12.04 22.09
CA HIS A 278 24.31 -11.49 23.32
C HIS A 278 23.01 -10.75 23.02
N ARG A 279 22.15 -10.62 24.03
CA ARG A 279 20.87 -9.92 23.92
C ARG A 279 21.00 -8.48 24.37
N LEU A 280 20.48 -7.57 23.57
CA LEU A 280 20.34 -6.16 23.90
C LEU A 280 19.14 -5.94 24.85
N PRO A 281 19.04 -4.77 25.51
CA PRO A 281 17.92 -4.45 26.39
C PRO A 281 16.54 -4.51 25.71
N ASN A 282 16.47 -4.34 24.39
CA ASN A 282 15.23 -4.46 23.61
C ASN A 282 14.91 -5.91 23.18
N GLY A 283 15.69 -6.90 23.64
CA GLY A 283 15.50 -8.33 23.34
C GLY A 283 16.23 -8.82 22.09
N THR A 284 16.72 -7.92 21.24
CA THR A 284 17.40 -8.25 19.99
C THR A 284 18.71 -8.97 20.25
N LEU A 285 18.91 -10.10 19.54
CA LEU A 285 20.17 -10.83 19.56
C LEU A 285 21.18 -10.13 18.64
N ARG A 286 22.40 -9.91 19.14
CA ARG A 286 23.49 -9.25 18.43
C ARG A 286 24.72 -10.16 18.41
N ALA A 287 25.37 -10.27 17.26
CA ALA A 287 26.69 -10.88 17.09
C ALA A 287 27.70 -9.78 16.79
N THR A 288 28.75 -9.68 17.61
CA THR A 288 29.80 -8.67 17.43
C THR A 288 30.98 -9.28 16.70
N LEU A 289 31.22 -8.79 15.49
CA LEU A 289 32.19 -9.30 14.54
C LEU A 289 33.43 -8.38 14.49
N PRO A 290 34.64 -8.94 14.26
CA PRO A 290 35.84 -8.15 14.08
C PRO A 290 35.73 -7.14 12.92
N ALA A 291 36.27 -5.94 13.13
CA ALA A 291 36.31 -4.84 12.16
C ALA A 291 36.74 -5.26 10.74
N ARG A 292 37.79 -6.08 10.65
CA ARG A 292 38.38 -6.55 9.40
C ARG A 292 37.42 -7.32 8.48
N LEU A 293 36.31 -7.82 9.00
CA LEU A 293 35.34 -8.58 8.21
C LEU A 293 34.43 -7.69 7.36
N PHE A 294 34.27 -6.41 7.72
CA PHE A 294 33.41 -5.48 7.00
C PHE A 294 34.19 -4.70 5.94
N GLY A 295 33.65 -4.69 4.72
CA GLY A 295 34.30 -4.17 3.51
C GLY A 295 35.03 -5.24 2.68
N ASP A 296 35.29 -6.41 3.26
CA ASP A 296 35.93 -7.55 2.61
C ASP A 296 34.95 -8.74 2.51
N GLN A 297 34.82 -9.53 3.58
CA GLN A 297 33.92 -10.69 3.62
C GLN A 297 32.44 -10.28 3.67
N PHE A 298 32.11 -9.23 4.43
CA PHE A 298 30.78 -8.65 4.49
C PHE A 298 30.78 -7.27 3.84
N GLY A 299 29.86 -7.03 2.90
CA GLY A 299 29.66 -5.69 2.36
C GLY A 299 29.26 -4.69 3.46
N TRP A 300 29.59 -3.41 3.27
CA TRP A 300 29.28 -2.34 4.22
C TRP A 300 27.80 -2.22 4.62
N ALA A 301 26.90 -2.65 3.73
CA ALA A 301 25.47 -2.68 4.01
C ALA A 301 25.06 -3.73 5.06
N LYS A 302 25.94 -4.71 5.37
CA LYS A 302 25.68 -5.75 6.37
C LYS A 302 25.93 -5.29 7.80
N LEU A 303 26.80 -4.30 8.02
CA LEU A 303 27.05 -3.76 9.35
C LEU A 303 25.79 -3.07 9.88
N GLY A 304 25.34 -3.49 11.06
CA GLY A 304 24.09 -3.05 11.68
C GLY A 304 22.82 -3.59 11.04
N SER A 305 22.93 -4.44 10.01
CA SER A 305 21.80 -5.11 9.37
C SER A 305 21.40 -6.39 10.13
N PHE A 306 20.27 -6.95 9.73
CA PHE A 306 19.72 -8.16 10.32
C PHE A 306 19.76 -9.34 9.36
N GLU A 307 20.08 -10.50 9.90
CA GLU A 307 19.87 -11.81 9.27
C GLU A 307 18.64 -12.47 9.87
N THR A 308 17.88 -13.23 9.09
CA THR A 308 16.67 -13.95 9.54
C THR A 308 16.78 -15.45 9.29
N ARG A 309 16.40 -16.26 10.29
CA ARG A 309 16.41 -17.74 10.23
C ARG A 309 15.37 -18.32 11.18
N LYS A 310 14.56 -19.28 10.72
CA LYS A 310 13.58 -20.01 11.55
C LYS A 310 12.76 -19.07 12.45
N HIS A 311 12.17 -18.03 11.85
CA HIS A 311 11.41 -16.97 12.54
C HIS A 311 12.18 -16.11 13.55
N THR A 312 13.48 -16.32 13.73
CA THR A 312 14.36 -15.50 14.57
C THR A 312 15.21 -14.56 13.72
N PHE A 313 15.80 -13.56 14.36
CA PHE A 313 16.71 -12.62 13.71
C PHE A 313 17.92 -12.29 14.59
N LEU A 314 19.03 -11.95 13.94
CA LEU A 314 20.31 -11.59 14.55
C LEU A 314 20.84 -10.32 13.89
N GLN A 315 21.22 -9.34 14.71
CA GLN A 315 21.93 -8.16 14.24
C GLN A 315 23.42 -8.45 14.09
N LEU A 316 24.00 -8.15 12.93
CA LEU A 316 25.45 -8.20 12.72
C LEU A 316 26.07 -6.86 13.11
N TRP A 317 27.05 -6.88 14.01
CA TRP A 317 27.60 -5.67 14.62
C TRP A 317 29.12 -5.63 14.62
N CYS A 318 29.67 -4.46 14.89
CA CYS A 318 31.09 -4.23 15.16
C CYS A 318 31.23 -3.08 16.16
N ASP A 319 32.03 -3.26 17.20
CA ASP A 319 32.21 -2.21 18.23
C ASP A 319 33.08 -1.04 17.75
N ASP A 320 33.90 -1.25 16.71
CA ASP A 320 34.77 -0.23 16.13
C ASP A 320 33.94 0.93 15.55
N ALA A 321 34.01 2.08 16.22
CA ALA A 321 33.28 3.28 15.85
C ALA A 321 33.75 3.88 14.51
N ALA A 322 35.02 3.74 14.15
CA ALA A 322 35.56 4.25 12.89
C ALA A 322 35.03 3.41 11.71
N VAL A 323 34.96 2.09 11.88
CA VAL A 323 34.34 1.16 10.91
C VAL A 323 32.86 1.47 10.73
N ARG A 324 32.13 1.67 11.84
CA ARG A 324 30.71 2.07 11.79
C ARG A 324 30.51 3.42 11.10
N ARG A 325 31.34 4.43 11.40
CA ARG A 325 31.31 5.73 10.71
C ARG A 325 31.59 5.59 9.22
N ARG A 326 32.58 4.79 8.83
CA ARG A 326 32.89 4.51 7.41
C ARG A 326 31.71 3.85 6.72
N ALA A 327 31.05 2.89 7.36
CA ALA A 327 29.86 2.24 6.80
C ALA A 327 28.72 3.23 6.54
N VAL A 328 28.49 4.22 7.41
CA VAL A 328 27.52 5.30 7.16
C VAL A 328 27.84 6.04 5.86
N LEU A 329 29.09 6.47 5.69
CA LEU A 329 29.53 7.22 4.52
C LEU A 329 29.39 6.39 3.23
N VAL A 330 29.87 5.14 3.24
CA VAL A 330 29.77 4.24 2.06
C VAL A 330 28.31 3.99 1.67
N ARG A 331 27.43 3.74 2.66
CA ARG A 331 26.00 3.49 2.42
C ARG A 331 25.30 4.75 1.89
N ALA A 332 25.59 5.92 2.44
CA ALA A 332 25.05 7.18 1.94
C ALA A 332 25.50 7.46 0.50
N GLY A 333 26.79 7.27 0.20
CA GLY A 333 27.34 7.43 -1.14
C GLY A 333 26.72 6.47 -2.16
N ALA A 334 26.45 5.21 -1.78
CA ALA A 334 25.74 4.27 -2.63
C ALA A 334 24.32 4.72 -3.01
N ILE A 335 23.59 5.34 -2.08
CA ILE A 335 22.23 5.84 -2.32
C ILE A 335 22.24 7.06 -3.25
N VAL A 336 23.20 7.98 -3.05
CA VAL A 336 23.40 9.14 -3.93
C VAL A 336 23.68 8.67 -5.36
N ARG A 337 24.58 7.70 -5.54
CA ARG A 337 24.91 7.14 -6.87
C ARG A 337 23.72 6.48 -7.55
N ALA A 338 22.83 5.84 -6.78
CA ALA A 338 21.60 5.25 -7.32
C ALA A 338 20.54 6.31 -7.70
N GLY A 339 20.81 7.60 -7.51
CA GLY A 339 19.87 8.70 -7.79
C GLY A 339 18.72 8.79 -6.77
N GLY A 340 18.84 8.10 -5.63
CA GLY A 340 17.83 8.05 -4.58
C GLY A 340 17.80 9.27 -3.67
N ILE A 341 18.83 10.13 -3.75
CA ILE A 341 18.92 11.41 -3.05
C ILE A 341 19.29 12.45 -4.08
N ARG A 342 18.53 13.54 -4.14
CA ARG A 342 18.77 14.64 -5.09
C ARG A 342 19.02 15.98 -4.41
N ARG A 343 18.70 16.08 -3.12
CA ARG A 343 18.79 17.33 -2.36
C ARG A 343 19.63 17.17 -1.09
N ARG A 344 20.20 18.28 -0.61
CA ARG A 344 21.08 18.31 0.56
C ARG A 344 20.37 18.00 1.88
N ASP A 345 19.12 18.45 2.01
CA ASP A 345 18.25 18.14 3.15
C ASP A 345 17.95 16.63 3.22
N GLU A 346 17.65 16.00 2.08
CA GLU A 346 17.47 14.54 1.97
C GLU A 346 18.75 13.79 2.35
N LEU A 347 19.92 14.24 1.89
CA LEU A 347 21.20 13.65 2.27
C LEU A 347 21.45 13.73 3.77
N THR A 348 21.18 14.89 4.36
CA THR A 348 21.36 15.13 5.80
C THR A 348 20.42 14.25 6.62
N ALA A 349 19.14 14.17 6.24
CA ALA A 349 18.18 13.28 6.86
C ALA A 349 18.65 11.83 6.77
N ARG A 350 19.14 11.39 5.60
CA ARG A 350 19.62 10.02 5.44
C ARG A 350 20.88 9.71 6.24
N LEU A 351 21.81 10.65 6.34
CA LEU A 351 23.00 10.51 7.19
C LEU A 351 22.60 10.39 8.67
N ASN A 352 21.62 11.16 9.14
CA ASN A 352 21.09 11.04 10.51
C ASN A 352 20.49 9.65 10.77
N GLU A 353 19.66 9.15 9.86
CA GLU A 353 19.07 7.80 9.99
C GLU A 353 20.14 6.71 10.05
N LEU A 354 21.11 6.74 9.14
CA LEU A 354 22.19 5.75 9.10
C LEU A 354 23.11 5.84 10.31
N ALA A 355 23.40 7.05 10.79
CA ALA A 355 24.23 7.28 11.97
C ALA A 355 23.53 6.80 13.25
N ALA A 356 22.22 7.06 13.38
CA ALA A 356 21.40 6.51 14.46
C ALA A 356 21.37 4.98 14.41
N GLN A 357 21.16 4.38 13.22
CA GLN A 357 21.16 2.92 13.05
C GLN A 357 22.49 2.28 13.46
N LEU A 358 23.62 2.97 13.21
CA LEU A 358 24.96 2.47 13.52
C LEU A 358 25.54 3.04 14.81
N GLU A 359 24.74 3.73 15.63
CA GLU A 359 25.13 4.27 16.93
C GLU A 359 26.45 5.08 16.85
N VAL A 360 26.56 5.98 15.86
CA VAL A 360 27.71 6.89 15.68
C VAL A 360 27.24 8.34 15.56
N THR A 361 28.12 9.30 15.84
CA THR A 361 27.85 10.71 15.61
C THR A 361 27.58 10.96 14.12
N THR A 362 26.48 11.64 13.78
CA THR A 362 26.12 11.97 12.40
C THR A 362 27.30 12.64 11.67
N PRO A 363 27.78 12.05 10.56
CA PRO A 363 28.75 12.72 9.70
C PRO A 363 28.12 13.92 9.00
N HIS A 364 28.86 15.02 8.89
CA HIS A 364 28.42 16.15 8.09
C HIS A 364 28.49 15.80 6.58
N PRO A 365 27.61 16.31 5.70
CA PRO A 365 27.68 16.05 4.25
C PRO A 365 29.05 16.31 3.63
N HIS A 366 29.81 17.28 4.16
CA HIS A 366 31.18 17.54 3.73
C HIS A 366 32.13 16.35 3.97
N GLU A 367 31.92 15.57 5.03
CA GLU A 367 32.73 14.37 5.28
C GLU A 367 32.50 13.29 4.23
N LEU A 368 31.28 13.18 3.69
CA LEU A 368 31.00 12.29 2.57
C LEU A 368 31.74 12.73 1.30
N LEU A 369 31.83 14.04 1.05
CA LEU A 369 32.62 14.59 -0.06
C LEU A 369 34.13 14.31 0.13
N VAL A 370 34.67 14.52 1.33
CA VAL A 370 36.07 14.20 1.66
C VAL A 370 36.33 12.71 1.46
N HIS A 371 35.41 11.85 1.91
CA HIS A 371 35.50 10.41 1.71
C HIS A 371 35.47 10.03 0.23
N ALA A 372 34.54 10.59 -0.56
CA ALA A 372 34.45 10.35 -2.00
C ALA A 372 35.73 10.74 -2.74
N ARG A 373 36.35 11.87 -2.39
CA ARG A 373 37.64 12.31 -2.94
C ARG A 373 38.78 11.37 -2.55
N ALA A 374 38.81 10.89 -1.30
CA ALA A 374 39.83 9.94 -0.84
C ALA A 374 39.73 8.58 -1.56
N GLU A 375 38.52 8.12 -1.86
CA GLU A 375 38.24 6.89 -2.62
C GLU A 375 38.30 7.09 -4.15
N LYS A 376 38.55 8.32 -4.62
CA LYS A 376 38.59 8.70 -6.05
C LYS A 376 37.29 8.37 -6.80
N ASP A 377 36.14 8.60 -6.16
CA ASP A 377 34.81 8.39 -6.76
C ASP A 377 34.31 9.70 -7.40
N ASP A 378 34.78 9.98 -8.63
CA ASP A 378 34.48 11.23 -9.34
C ASP A 378 32.97 11.46 -9.58
N LEU A 379 32.20 10.38 -9.76
CA LEU A 379 30.75 10.44 -9.94
C LEU A 379 30.05 10.90 -8.67
N LEU A 380 30.44 10.34 -7.52
CA LEU A 380 29.90 10.75 -6.23
C LEU A 380 30.32 12.19 -5.89
N VAL A 381 31.57 12.58 -6.18
CA VAL A 381 32.04 13.96 -6.01
C VAL A 381 31.17 14.93 -6.81
N ALA A 382 30.98 14.70 -8.11
CA ALA A 382 30.17 15.55 -8.96
C ALA A 382 28.72 15.64 -8.47
N ALA A 383 28.11 14.52 -8.08
CA ALA A 383 26.76 14.50 -7.55
C ALA A 383 26.62 15.33 -6.26
N LEU A 384 27.59 15.24 -5.35
CA LEU A 384 27.59 16.00 -4.10
C LEU A 384 27.86 17.48 -4.30
N GLU A 385 28.69 17.85 -5.28
CA GLU A 385 28.95 19.26 -5.64
C GLU A 385 27.73 19.93 -6.27
N ILE A 386 26.90 19.20 -7.01
CA ILE A 386 25.60 19.70 -7.53
C ILE A 386 24.60 19.95 -6.39
N MET A 387 24.70 19.19 -5.28
CA MET A 387 23.84 19.34 -4.10
C MET A 387 24.34 20.42 -3.12
N ALA A 388 25.55 20.95 -3.30
CA ALA A 388 26.15 21.95 -2.43
C ALA A 388 25.54 23.33 -2.67
#